data_AF-A0A7X3KY81-F1
#
_entry.id   AF-A0A7X3KY81-F1
#
_cell.length_a   1.000
_cell.length_b   1.000
_cell.length_c   1.000
_cell.angle_alpha   90.00
_cell.angle_beta   90.00
_cell.angle_gamma   90.00
#
_symmetry.space_group_name_H-M   'P 1'
#
loop_
_entity.id
_entity.type
_entity.pdbx_description
1 polymer ?
#
loop_
_entity_poly.entity_id
_entity_poly.type
_entity_poly.pdbx_seq_one_letter_code
_entity_poly.pdbx_strand_id
1 'polypeptide(L)' 'ERSRLALESLLHNPASLAFPPDGRGVHGQVFGIAVGEIGNRLTHYHLILVPRLAYLALRHNQRIFQHLSVPQI' A
#
# COMPACT_ATOMS: atom_id res chain seq x y z
N GLU A 1 5.66 26.39 -11.29
CA GLU A 1 6.05 25.59 -10.12
C GLU A 1 5.51 24.18 -10.29
N ARG A 2 6.36 23.19 -10.58
CA ARG A 2 5.90 21.80 -10.75
C ARG A 2 5.57 21.27 -9.36
N SER A 3 4.28 21.11 -9.04
CA SER A 3 3.84 20.49 -7.79
C SER A 3 4.44 19.08 -7.72
N ARG A 4 5.49 18.93 -6.90
CA ARG A 4 6.13 17.64 -6.66
C ARG A 4 5.25 16.92 -5.66
N LEU A 5 4.73 15.76 -6.03
CA LEU A 5 3.95 14.90 -5.14
C LEU A 5 4.72 14.69 -3.84
N ALA A 6 4.09 14.94 -2.70
CA ALA A 6 4.61 14.57 -1.39
C ALA A 6 4.47 13.05 -1.25
N LEU A 7 5.49 12.29 -1.67
CA LEU A 7 5.39 10.83 -1.76
C LEU A 7 5.23 10.18 -0.38
N GLU A 8 5.85 10.78 0.63
CA GLU A 8 5.79 10.31 2.00
C GLU A 8 4.37 10.37 2.56
N SER A 9 3.56 11.35 2.12
CA SER A 9 2.17 11.45 2.56
C SER A 9 1.26 10.37 1.96
N LEU A 10 1.73 9.65 0.93
CA LEU A 10 1.01 8.55 0.30
C LEU A 10 1.30 7.21 0.97
N LEU A 11 2.42 7.08 1.70
CA LEU A 11 2.77 5.84 2.40
C LEU A 11 1.72 5.49 3.46
N HIS A 12 1.45 4.19 3.63
CA HIS A 12 0.55 3.64 4.65
C HIS A 12 -0.93 4.05 4.50
N ASN A 13 -1.30 4.67 3.38
CA ASN A 13 -2.67 5.02 3.07
C ASN A 13 -3.34 3.97 2.16
N PRO A 14 -4.67 3.76 2.31
CA PRO A 14 -5.41 2.93 1.38
C PRO A 14 -5.40 3.51 -0.03
N ALA A 15 -5.28 2.64 -1.02
CA ALA A 15 -5.39 3.00 -2.43
C ALA A 15 -6.06 1.88 -3.22
N SER A 16 -6.60 2.24 -4.39
CA SER A 16 -7.20 1.30 -5.33
C SER A 16 -6.70 1.54 -6.75
N LEU A 17 -6.47 0.44 -7.46
CA LEU A 17 -6.22 0.41 -8.90
C LEU A 17 -7.44 -0.20 -9.58
N ALA A 18 -8.17 0.60 -10.35
CA ALA A 18 -9.35 0.14 -11.08
C ALA A 18 -8.99 -0.36 -12.49
N PHE A 19 -9.64 -1.44 -12.91
CA PHE A 19 -9.62 -2.03 -14.25
C PHE A 19 -11.01 -1.84 -14.90
N PRO A 20 -11.29 -0.66 -15.48
CA PRO A 20 -12.56 -0.41 -16.16
C PRO A 20 -12.72 -1.28 -17.42
N PRO A 21 -13.96 -1.54 -17.90
CA PRO A 21 -15.21 -0.96 -17.42
C PRO A 21 -15.90 -1.72 -16.27
N ASP A 22 -15.51 -2.95 -15.98
CA ASP A 22 -16.31 -3.89 -15.15
C ASP A 22 -16.23 -3.65 -13.62
N GLY A 23 -15.71 -2.51 -13.17
CA GLY A 23 -15.53 -2.20 -11.74
C GLY A 23 -14.55 -3.12 -11.00
N ARG A 24 -13.80 -3.97 -11.72
CA ARG A 24 -12.74 -4.80 -11.15
C ARG A 24 -11.55 -3.93 -10.75
N GLY A 25 -10.75 -4.43 -9.81
CA GLY A 25 -9.58 -3.69 -9.36
C GLY A 25 -8.85 -4.37 -8.22
N VAL A 26 -7.75 -3.76 -7.82
CA VAL A 26 -6.97 -4.16 -6.64
C VAL A 26 -7.08 -3.07 -5.60
N HIS A 27 -7.46 -3.43 -4.38
CA HIS A 27 -7.47 -2.54 -3.22
C HIS A 27 -6.37 -2.96 -2.26
N GLY A 28 -5.67 -2.00 -1.67
CA GLY A 28 -4.64 -2.29 -0.69
C GLY A 28 -4.14 -1.04 0.04
N GLN A 29 -3.02 -1.21 0.72
CA GLN A 29 -2.25 -0.17 1.40
C GLN A 29 -1.00 0.13 0.60
N VAL A 30 -0.66 1.42 0.44
CA VAL A 30 0.61 1.83 -0.17
C VAL A 30 1.75 1.41 0.75
N PHE A 31 2.52 0.42 0.34
CA PHE A 31 3.67 -0.08 1.08
C PHE A 31 4.96 0.66 0.70
N GLY A 32 5.09 1.00 -0.57
CA GLY A 32 6.24 1.71 -1.10
C GLY A 32 5.84 2.58 -2.28
N ILE A 33 6.52 3.71 -2.41
CA ILE A 33 6.41 4.62 -3.54
C ILE A 33 7.78 5.20 -3.86
N ALA A 34 8.12 5.28 -5.14
CA ALA A 34 9.40 5.81 -5.58
C ALA A 34 9.24 6.60 -6.89
N VAL A 35 10.09 7.60 -7.08
CA VAL A 35 10.28 8.25 -8.37
C VAL A 35 11.14 7.35 -9.25
N GLY A 36 10.66 7.04 -10.44
CA GLY A 36 11.41 6.36 -11.49
C GLY A 36 12.07 7.38 -12.43
N GLU A 37 12.07 7.08 -13.73
CA GLU A 37 12.62 7.97 -14.74
C GLU A 37 11.85 9.30 -14.84
N ILE A 38 12.58 10.41 -14.88
CA ILE A 38 12.04 11.76 -15.09
C ILE A 38 12.26 12.13 -16.55
N GLY A 39 11.23 12.00 -17.38
CA GLY A 39 11.25 12.44 -18.76
C GLY A 39 10.94 13.94 -18.90
N ASN A 40 11.08 14.45 -20.13
CA ASN A 40 10.83 15.87 -20.43
C ASN A 40 9.37 16.29 -20.15
N ARG A 41 8.41 15.38 -20.35
CA ARG A 41 6.96 15.62 -20.14
C ARG A 41 6.38 14.89 -18.93
N LEU A 42 6.80 13.65 -18.67
CA LEU A 42 6.23 12.79 -17.63
C LEU A 42 7.32 12.30 -16.67
N THR A 43 6.95 12.17 -15.40
CA THR A 43 7.73 11.50 -14.38
C THR A 43 7.09 10.15 -14.10
N HIS A 44 7.85 9.07 -14.22
CA HIS A 44 7.38 7.75 -13.83
C HIS A 44 7.43 7.61 -12.31
N TYR A 45 6.41 6.97 -11.74
CA TYR A 45 6.36 6.60 -10.34
C TYR A 45 6.13 5.10 -10.24
N HIS A 46 6.81 4.47 -9.28
CA HIS A 46 6.59 3.08 -8.93
C HIS A 46 5.79 3.05 -7.62
N LEU A 47 4.71 2.25 -7.61
CA LEU A 47 3.85 2.07 -6.46
C LEU A 47 3.76 0.59 -6.11
N ILE A 48 3.95 0.26 -4.84
CA ILE A 48 3.75 -1.10 -4.30
C ILE A 48 2.48 -1.08 -3.46
N LEU A 49 1.46 -1.80 -3.92
CA LEU A 49 0.19 -1.98 -3.22
C LEU A 49 0.15 -3.37 -2.60
N VAL A 50 -0.14 -3.46 -1.29
CA VAL A 50 -0.24 -4.73 -0.56
C VAL A 50 -1.56 -4.83 0.20
N PRO A 51 -2.07 -6.05 0.50
CA PRO A 51 -3.17 -6.19 1.44
C PRO A 51 -2.79 -5.60 2.81
N ARG A 52 -3.75 -5.03 3.54
CA ARG A 52 -3.50 -4.46 4.88
C ARG A 52 -2.80 -5.45 5.82
N LEU A 53 -3.10 -6.74 5.70
CA LEU A 53 -2.52 -7.80 6.53
C LEU A 53 -1.00 -7.97 6.33
N ALA A 54 -0.44 -7.55 5.19
CA ALA A 54 1.00 -7.63 4.95
C ALA A 54 1.82 -6.82 5.98
N TYR A 55 1.22 -5.80 6.60
CA TYR A 55 1.87 -5.01 7.65
C TYR A 55 2.10 -5.79 8.94
N LEU A 56 1.43 -6.93 9.14
CA LEU A 56 1.73 -7.81 10.28
C LEU A 56 3.17 -8.31 10.23
N ALA A 57 3.77 -8.45 9.04
CA ALA A 57 5.17 -8.84 8.89
C ALA A 57 6.16 -7.78 9.44
N LEU A 58 5.72 -6.52 9.63
CA LEU A 58 6.54 -5.45 10.21
C LEU A 58 6.54 -5.45 11.75
N ARG A 59 5.76 -6.34 12.39
CA ARG A 59 5.67 -6.42 13.85
C ARG A 59 5.88 -7.85 14.33
N HIS A 60 6.76 -7.99 15.31
CA HIS A 60 6.98 -9.24 16.04
C HIS A 60 6.65 -9.02 17.51
N ASN A 61 5.82 -9.90 18.08
CA ASN A 61 5.38 -9.82 19.46
C ASN A 61 5.35 -11.22 20.08
N GLN A 62 5.67 -11.31 21.38
CA GLN A 62 5.42 -12.49 22.19
C GLN A 62 4.11 -12.29 22.94
N ARG A 63 3.12 -13.15 22.68
CA ARG A 63 1.79 -13.04 23.30
C ARG A 63 1.20 -14.42 23.55
N ILE A 64 0.58 -14.60 24.71
CA ILE A 64 -0.21 -15.79 25.04
C ILE A 64 -1.67 -15.44 24.81
N PHE A 65 -2.33 -16.21 23.94
CA PHE A 65 -3.79 -16.15 23.76
C PHE A 65 -4.41 -17.29 24.57
N GLN A 66 -5.26 -16.95 25.55
CA GLN A 66 -5.88 -17.93 26.44
C GLN A 66 -7.38 -17.98 26.18
N HIS A 67 -7.96 -19.19 26.20
CA HIS A 67 -9.40 -19.41 26.03
C HIS A 67 -9.98 -18.87 24.70
N LEU A 68 -9.18 -18.81 23.62
CA LEU A 68 -9.61 -18.38 22.28
C LEU A 68 -9.35 -19.47 21.24
N SER A 69 -10.25 -19.61 20.27
CA SER A 69 -10.03 -20.40 19.05
C SER A 69 -9.22 -19.62 18.01
N VAL A 70 -8.66 -20.31 17.02
CA VAL A 70 -7.83 -19.69 15.97
C VAL A 70 -8.53 -18.53 15.25
N PRO A 71 -9.82 -18.60 14.84
CA PRO A 71 -10.49 -17.45 14.21
C PRO A 71 -10.73 -16.25 15.14
N GLN A 72 -10.62 -16.43 16.46
CA GLN A 72 -10.77 -15.35 17.45
C GLN A 72 -9.43 -14.67 17.79
N ILE A 73 -8.31 -15.23 17.32
CA ILE A 73 -6.95 -14.69 17.46
C ILE A 73 -6.64 -13.81 16.25
#